data_AF-A0A494VM45-F1
#
_entry.id   AF-A0A494VM45-F1
#
_cell.length_a   1.000
_cell.length_b   1.000
_cell.length_c   1.000
_cell.angle_alpha   90.00
_cell.angle_beta   90.00
_cell.angle_gamma   90.00
#
_symmetry.space_group_name_H-M   'P 1'
#
loop_
_entity.id
_entity.type
_entity.pdbx_description
1 polymer ?
#
loop_
_entity_poly.entity_id
_entity_poly.type
_entity_poly.pdbx_seq_one_letter_code
_entity_poly.pdbx_strand_id
1 'polypeptide(L)' 'MAASNIKKIGKRSPETRHQHTNAWQVMKPFVHFGIKATAAIAHTLIAIVKHIPKPGRNDAPKHGSKKVIKI' A
#
# COMPACT_ATOMS: atom_id res chain seq x y z
N MET A 1 -62.90 -0.09 -37.25
CA MET A 1 -62.13 0.93 -36.50
C MET A 1 -60.95 0.23 -35.84
N ALA A 2 -59.74 0.34 -36.41
CA ALA A 2 -58.56 -0.38 -35.95
C ALA A 2 -57.73 0.52 -35.03
N ALA A 3 -57.55 0.12 -33.77
CA ALA A 3 -56.73 0.84 -32.80
C ALA A 3 -55.25 0.51 -33.00
N SER A 4 -54.47 1.47 -33.52
CA SER A 4 -53.02 1.35 -33.65
C SER A 4 -52.36 1.55 -32.29
N ASN A 5 -51.78 0.47 -31.75
CA ASN A 5 -50.96 0.49 -30.55
C ASN A 5 -49.59 1.11 -30.88
N ILE A 6 -49.46 2.43 -30.71
CA ILE A 6 -48.19 3.14 -30.84
C ILE A 6 -47.33 2.82 -29.61
N LYS A 7 -46.56 1.74 -29.70
CA LYS A 7 -45.53 1.41 -28.72
C LYS A 7 -44.40 2.42 -28.85
N LYS A 8 -44.39 3.45 -28.00
CA LYS A 8 -43.31 4.44 -27.87
C LYS A 8 -42.02 3.74 -27.45
N ILE A 9 -41.20 3.35 -28.43
CA ILE A 9 -39.81 2.93 -28.23
C ILE A 9 -39.01 4.19 -27.94
N GLY A 10 -38.98 4.62 -26.68
CA GLY A 10 -38.30 5.86 -26.34
C GLY A 10 -38.36 6.12 -24.85
N LYS A 11 -37.31 5.63 -24.17
CA LYS A 11 -36.79 5.97 -22.83
C LYS A 11 -36.28 4.70 -22.12
N ARG A 12 -35.32 4.01 -22.74
CA ARG A 12 -34.30 3.33 -21.93
C ARG A 12 -33.35 4.44 -21.51
N SER A 13 -33.50 4.90 -20.27
CA SER A 13 -32.45 5.69 -19.62
C SER A 13 -31.14 4.91 -19.78
N PRO A 14 -30.00 5.53 -20.14
CA PRO A 14 -28.73 4.83 -20.08
C PRO A 14 -28.60 4.35 -18.63
N GLU A 15 -28.56 3.02 -18.46
CA GLU A 15 -28.20 2.41 -17.20
C GLU A 15 -26.82 2.99 -16.86
N THR A 16 -26.78 3.90 -15.88
CA THR A 16 -25.55 4.41 -15.31
C THR A 16 -24.90 3.26 -14.55
N ARG A 17 -24.33 2.30 -15.30
CA ARG A 17 -23.52 1.22 -14.77
C ARG A 17 -22.37 1.85 -14.02
N HIS A 18 -22.55 1.95 -12.70
CA HIS A 18 -21.59 2.18 -11.64
C HIS A 18 -20.17 2.53 -12.13
N GLN A 19 -19.94 3.78 -12.55
CA GLN A 19 -18.59 4.30 -12.81
C GLN A 19 -17.69 4.22 -11.57
N HIS A 20 -18.29 4.10 -10.38
CA HIS A 20 -17.61 4.00 -9.10
C HIS A 20 -16.67 2.76 -9.00
N THR A 21 -17.02 1.63 -9.62
CA THR A 21 -16.23 0.39 -9.53
C THR A 21 -14.99 0.43 -10.44
N ASN A 22 -15.10 1.12 -11.57
CA ASN A 22 -13.99 1.28 -12.53
C ASN A 22 -12.90 2.22 -12.00
N ALA A 23 -13.30 3.31 -11.32
CA ALA A 23 -12.36 4.27 -10.74
C ALA A 23 -11.46 3.65 -9.65
N TRP A 24 -12.01 2.76 -8.82
CA TRP A 24 -11.23 2.08 -7.79
C TRP A 24 -10.23 1.06 -8.36
N GLN A 25 -10.60 0.34 -9.42
CA GLN A 25 -9.70 -0.60 -10.09
C GLN A 25 -8.46 0.11 -10.68
N VAL A 26 -8.63 1.29 -11.26
CA VAL A 26 -7.50 2.07 -11.78
C VAL A 26 -6.65 2.69 -10.67
N MET A 27 -7.24 3.05 -9.52
CA MET A 27 -6.50 3.57 -8.37
C MET A 27 -5.73 2.51 -7.58
N LYS A 28 -6.23 1.27 -7.54
CA LYS A 28 -5.66 0.15 -6.77
C LYS A 28 -4.14 -0.04 -6.95
N PRO A 29 -3.57 -0.06 -8.18
CA PRO A 29 -2.12 -0.21 -8.35
C PRO A 29 -1.31 0.97 -7.77
N PHE A 30 -1.82 2.20 -7.87
CA PHE A 30 -1.14 3.39 -7.32
C PHE A 30 -1.14 3.39 -5.79
N VAL A 31 -2.27 3.02 -5.17
CA VAL A 31 -2.37 2.87 -3.71
C VAL A 31 -1.43 1.76 -3.22
N HIS A 32 -1.41 0.62 -3.92
CA HIS A 32 -0.53 -0.50 -3.57
C HIS A 32 0.96 -0.13 -3.69
N PHE A 33 1.32 0.61 -4.74
CA PHE A 33 2.67 1.17 -4.90
C PHE A 33 3.00 2.14 -3.77
N GLY A 34 2.09 3.06 -3.45
CA GLY A 34 2.26 4.04 -2.37
C GLY A 34 2.55 3.36 -1.03
N ILE A 35 1.74 2.37 -0.64
CA ILE A 35 1.95 1.61 0.60
C ILE A 35 3.33 0.94 0.61
N LYS A 36 3.75 0.31 -0.50
CA LYS A 36 5.07 -0.34 -0.59
C LYS A 36 6.22 0.66 -0.50
N ALA A 37 6.11 1.80 -1.18
CA ALA A 37 7.12 2.84 -1.15
C ALA A 37 7.27 3.43 0.25
N THR A 38 6.15 3.78 0.91
CA THR A 38 6.17 4.28 2.28
C THR A 38 6.76 3.27 3.25
N ALA A 39 6.42 1.98 3.11
CA ALA A 39 7.01 0.92 3.93
C ALA A 39 8.53 0.84 3.76
N ALA A 40 9.05 0.89 2.53
CA ALA A 40 10.49 0.89 2.27
C ALA A 40 11.21 2.10 2.88
N ILE A 41 10.62 3.30 2.76
CA ILE A 41 11.15 4.52 3.36
C ILE A 41 11.16 4.41 4.89
N ALA A 42 10.06 3.96 5.49
CA ALA A 42 9.95 3.79 6.93
C ALA A 42 11.00 2.79 7.48
N HIS A 43 11.18 1.66 6.81
CA HIS A 43 12.21 0.68 7.18
C HIS A 43 13.62 1.28 7.11
N THR A 44 13.91 2.06 6.07
CA THR A 44 15.20 2.74 5.90
C THR A 44 15.44 3.75 7.01
N LEU A 45 14.44 4.58 7.34
CA LEU A 45 14.52 5.56 8.43
C LEU A 45 14.75 4.88 9.79
N ILE A 46 14.02 3.80 10.08
CA ILE A 46 14.20 3.04 11.32
C ILE A 46 15.61 2.44 11.38
N ALA A 47 16.11 1.91 10.27
CA ALA A 47 17.46 1.36 10.20
C ALA A 47 18.52 2.42 10.48
N ILE A 48 18.39 3.62 9.90
CA ILE A 48 19.29 4.75 10.16
C ILE A 48 19.26 5.11 11.64
N VAL A 49 18.07 5.31 12.23
CA VAL A 49 17.94 5.67 13.66
C VAL A 49 18.51 4.60 14.58
N LYS A 50 18.35 3.32 14.23
CA LYS A 50 18.94 2.21 15.00
C LYS A 50 20.45 2.12 14.85
N HIS A 51 20.99 2.55 13.70
CA HIS A 51 22.42 2.51 13.43
C HIS A 51 23.17 3.72 13.99
N ILE A 52 22.47 4.83 14.26
CA ILE A 52 23.03 5.96 15.01
C ILE A 52 23.28 5.49 16.46
N PRO A 53 24.54 5.41 16.90
CA PRO A 53 24.85 5.02 18.27
C PRO A 53 24.25 6.06 19.21
N LYS A 54 23.35 5.62 20.10
CA LYS A 54 22.74 6.50 21.10
C LYS A 54 23.84 7.05 22.01
N PRO A 55 24.02 8.38 22.13
CA PRO A 55 24.99 8.95 23.05
C PRO A 55 24.56 8.58 24.48
N GLY A 56 25.40 7.83 25.17
CA GLY A 56 25.19 7.41 26.56
C GLY A 56 24.82 5.94 26.78
N ARG A 57 24.75 5.10 25.74
CA ARG A 57 24.53 3.66 25.94
C ARG A 57 25.87 2.95 26.16
N ASN A 58 26.37 3.01 27.39
CA ASN A 58 27.47 2.19 27.92
C ASN A 58 27.09 0.70 28.01
N ASP A 59 26.31 0.17 27.08
CA ASP A 59 26.02 -1.26 27.02
C ASP A 59 27.13 -1.91 26.20
N ALA A 60 28.04 -2.54 26.94
CA ALA A 60 29.16 -3.31 26.43
C ALA A 60 28.75 -4.19 25.23
N PRO A 61 29.64 -4.37 24.23
CA PRO A 61 29.39 -5.36 23.20
C PRO A 61 29.19 -6.71 23.90
N LYS A 62 28.07 -7.39 23.62
CA LYS A 62 27.89 -8.80 23.97
C LYS A 62 29.04 -9.56 23.30
N HIS A 63 30.11 -9.77 24.07
CA HIS A 63 31.31 -10.47 23.65
C HIS A 63 30.94 -11.93 23.45
N GLY A 64 30.46 -12.26 22.26
CA GLY A 64 30.43 -13.62 21.76
C GLY A 64 31.86 -14.17 21.81
N SER A 65 32.02 -15.29 22.51
CA SER A 65 33.16 -16.21 22.47
C SER A 65 34.56 -15.59 22.55
N LYS A 66 34.97 -15.21 23.77
CA LYS A 66 36.39 -15.13 24.11
C LYS A 66 36.96 -16.54 24.27
N LYS A 67 37.33 -17.20 23.17
CA LYS A 67 38.17 -18.40 23.24
C LYS A 67 39.63 -17.94 23.33
N VAL A 68 40.11 -17.75 24.56
CA VAL A 68 41.53 -17.49 24.83
C VAL A 68 42.29 -18.76 24.46
N ILE A 69 43.02 -18.74 23.36
CA ILE A 69 44.07 -19.74 23.11
C ILE A 69 45.26 -19.30 23.97
N LYS A 70 45.50 -20.03 25.05
CA LYS A 70 46.71 -19.89 25.86
C LYS A 70 47.83 -20.60 25.10
N ILE A 71 48.84 -19.84 24.67
CA ILE A 71 50.12 -20.35 24.16
C ILE A 71 51.03 -20.59 25.35
#